data_AF-A0A9X8XFE1-F1
#
_entry.id   AF-A0A9X8XFE1-F1
#
_cell.length_a   1.000
_cell.length_b   1.000
_cell.length_c   1.000
_cell.angle_alpha   90.00
_cell.angle_beta   90.00
_cell.angle_gamma   90.00
#
_symmetry.space_group_name_H-M   'P 1'
#
loop_
_entity.id
_entity.type
_entity.pdbx_description
1 polymer ?
#
loop_
_entity_poly.entity_id
_entity_poly.type
_entity_poly.pdbx_seq_one_letter_code
_entity_poly.pdbx_strand_id
1 'polypeptide(L)'
;MQEYSVDITLTHPDDVLALFGSNERHLKLIEEHLGVIIHARTERIQIISDDEEAVALARLTIQALLILVARGMVVNTSDVVTALSMAESDKIDQFVALYEEEIIKDNYGKPIRVKTLGQKAYVDSVKRHDVVFGVGPAGTGKTFLAVTLAVTALKRGQVKRIILTRPAVEAGESLGFLPGDLKEKVDPYLRPVYDALYQILGKEQTTRLMEREVIEIAPLAYMRGRTLDDAFVILDEAQNTTIMQMKMFLTRLGFNSKMIVNGDTSQIDLPRNVKSGLIDATQKLQSIKQIDFVYFSAKDVVRHPVVADIIKAYEISSEETKDLAEPKANNSDDDHQSGLTQYPVIGQNPNDN
;
A
#
# COMPACT_ATOMS: atom_id res chain seq x y z
N MET A 1 30.01 25.75 -14.06
CA MET A 1 29.38 24.90 -13.04
C MET A 1 30.47 24.02 -12.46
N GLN A 2 30.46 23.83 -11.15
CA GLN A 2 31.46 23.01 -10.47
C GLN A 2 30.97 21.57 -10.50
N GLU A 3 31.68 20.71 -11.21
CA GLU A 3 31.33 19.30 -11.34
C GLU A 3 31.81 18.55 -10.09
N TYR A 4 30.88 17.92 -9.37
CA TYR A 4 31.18 17.07 -8.23
C TYR A 4 31.30 15.63 -8.70
N SER A 5 32.33 14.92 -8.23
CA SER A 5 32.54 13.51 -8.55
C SER A 5 32.98 12.71 -7.34
N VAL A 6 32.40 11.51 -7.18
CA VAL A 6 32.75 10.56 -6.13
C VAL A 6 32.92 9.17 -6.73
N ASP A 7 33.92 8.45 -6.23
CA ASP A 7 34.22 7.08 -6.63
C ASP A 7 33.92 6.08 -5.53
N ILE A 8 33.40 4.92 -5.94
CA ILE A 8 33.19 3.75 -5.10
C ILE A 8 33.99 2.60 -5.70
N THR A 9 34.93 2.06 -4.94
CA THR A 9 35.69 0.85 -5.31
C THR A 9 34.87 -0.39 -4.97
N LEU A 10 34.76 -1.30 -5.93
CA LEU A 10 34.07 -2.57 -5.75
C LEU A 10 35.02 -3.66 -5.28
N THR A 11 34.51 -4.60 -4.49
CA THR A 11 35.32 -5.70 -3.94
C THR A 11 35.34 -6.88 -4.89
N HIS A 12 34.21 -7.15 -5.57
CA HIS A 12 34.10 -8.21 -6.57
C HIS A 12 33.58 -7.68 -7.91
N PRO A 13 34.18 -8.11 -9.05
CA PRO A 13 33.70 -7.77 -10.40
C PRO A 13 32.21 -8.04 -10.66
N ASP A 14 31.69 -9.12 -10.07
CA ASP A 14 30.31 -9.56 -10.27
C ASP A 14 29.29 -8.68 -9.51
N ASP A 15 29.75 -7.86 -8.55
CA ASP A 15 28.90 -6.97 -7.76
C ASP A 15 28.21 -5.93 -8.65
N VAL A 16 28.87 -5.49 -9.74
CA VAL A 16 28.30 -4.53 -10.73
C VAL A 16 27.00 -5.07 -11.30
N LEU A 17 27.00 -6.32 -11.75
CA LEU A 17 25.87 -6.94 -12.43
C LEU A 17 24.72 -7.22 -11.44
N ALA A 18 25.06 -7.67 -10.23
CA ALA A 18 24.09 -7.89 -9.17
C ALA A 18 23.44 -6.58 -8.67
N LEU A 19 24.23 -5.50 -8.58
CA LEU A 19 23.77 -4.19 -8.14
C LEU A 19 22.89 -3.51 -9.20
N PHE A 20 23.36 -3.40 -10.44
CA PHE A 20 22.67 -2.61 -11.47
C PHE A 20 21.61 -3.37 -12.25
N GLY A 21 21.59 -4.70 -12.09
CA GLY A 21 20.62 -5.59 -12.72
C GLY A 21 20.80 -5.70 -14.24
N SER A 22 19.97 -6.54 -14.86
CA SER A 22 19.98 -6.74 -16.31
C SER A 22 19.71 -5.42 -17.06
N ASN A 23 20.48 -5.16 -18.11
CA ASN A 23 20.41 -3.95 -18.94
C ASN A 23 20.54 -2.63 -18.14
N GLU A 24 21.26 -2.67 -17.00
CA GLU A 24 21.55 -1.50 -16.15
C GLU A 24 20.29 -0.78 -15.65
N ARG A 25 19.18 -1.51 -15.52
CA ARG A 25 17.87 -0.92 -15.16
C ARG A 25 17.90 -0.20 -13.81
N HIS A 26 18.67 -0.67 -12.82
CA HIS A 26 18.75 -0.02 -11.51
C HIS A 26 19.67 1.21 -11.57
N LEU A 27 20.70 1.18 -12.41
CA LEU A 27 21.59 2.32 -12.64
C LEU A 27 20.79 3.49 -13.20
N LYS A 28 20.07 3.25 -14.30
CA LYS A 28 19.23 4.26 -14.95
C LYS A 28 18.19 4.83 -14.01
N LEU A 29 17.58 3.99 -13.18
CA LEU A 29 16.62 4.43 -12.18
C LEU A 29 17.24 5.41 -11.16
N ILE A 30 18.47 5.18 -10.72
CA ILE A 30 19.18 6.08 -9.80
C ILE A 30 19.56 7.38 -10.52
N GLU A 31 20.07 7.29 -11.75
CA GLU A 31 20.42 8.45 -12.58
C GLU A 31 19.21 9.37 -12.83
N GLU A 32 18.09 8.80 -13.29
CA GLU A 32 16.85 9.53 -13.60
C GLU A 32 16.24 10.17 -12.34
N HIS A 33 16.33 9.49 -11.18
CA HIS A 33 15.73 9.98 -9.95
C HIS A 33 16.51 11.13 -9.32
N LEU A 34 17.85 11.05 -9.31
CA LEU A 34 18.71 12.03 -8.64
C LEU A 34 19.35 13.04 -9.59
N GLY A 35 19.21 12.89 -10.91
CA GLY A 35 19.87 13.77 -11.87
C GLY A 35 21.41 13.63 -11.85
N VAL A 36 21.89 12.40 -11.68
CA VAL A 36 23.32 12.06 -11.66
C VAL A 36 23.71 11.22 -12.87
N ILE A 37 24.99 11.22 -13.22
CA ILE A 37 25.57 10.32 -14.22
C ILE A 37 26.42 9.28 -13.47
N ILE A 38 26.20 8.00 -13.76
CA ILE A 38 26.89 6.88 -13.14
C ILE A 38 27.68 6.12 -14.21
N HIS A 39 29.00 6.13 -14.08
CA HIS A 39 29.88 5.30 -14.88
C HIS A 39 30.31 4.07 -14.08
N ALA A 40 29.69 2.92 -14.39
CA ALA A 40 30.03 1.64 -13.79
C ALA A 40 31.09 0.91 -14.63
N ARG A 41 32.23 0.61 -14.02
CA ARG A 41 33.27 -0.29 -14.55
C ARG A 41 33.48 -1.44 -13.58
N THR A 42 34.18 -2.49 -14.04
CA THR A 42 34.39 -3.75 -13.31
C THR A 42 34.82 -3.58 -11.85
N GLU A 43 35.66 -2.60 -11.54
CA GLU A 43 36.22 -2.41 -10.19
C GLU A 43 35.87 -1.04 -9.57
N ARG A 44 35.19 -0.17 -10.32
CA ARG A 44 34.96 1.22 -9.90
C ARG A 44 33.65 1.75 -10.46
N ILE A 45 32.87 2.37 -9.57
CA ILE A 45 31.69 3.15 -9.92
C ILE A 45 32.05 4.61 -9.69
N GLN A 46 31.91 5.43 -10.72
CA GLN A 46 32.07 6.87 -10.65
C GLN A 46 30.70 7.54 -10.75
N ILE A 47 30.40 8.47 -9.84
CA ILE A 47 29.17 9.25 -9.79
C ILE A 47 29.54 10.70 -10.08
N ILE A 48 28.78 11.37 -10.95
CA ILE A 48 29.05 12.74 -11.41
C ILE A 48 27.75 13.53 -11.44
N SER A 49 27.74 14.76 -10.92
CA SER A 49 26.67 15.74 -11.10
C SER A 49 27.16 17.16 -10.79
N ASP A 50 26.41 18.15 -11.24
CA ASP A 50 26.59 19.56 -10.86
C ASP A 50 26.05 19.86 -9.44
N ASP A 51 25.33 18.90 -8.82
CA ASP A 51 24.77 18.97 -7.47
C ASP A 51 25.50 18.01 -6.51
N GLU A 52 26.17 18.59 -5.50
CA GLU A 52 26.90 17.83 -4.47
C GLU A 52 25.99 16.93 -3.63
N GLU A 53 24.76 17.39 -3.34
CA GLU A 53 23.80 16.64 -2.53
C GLU A 53 23.32 15.39 -3.30
N ALA A 54 23.03 15.55 -4.59
CA ALA A 54 22.65 14.44 -5.46
C ALA A 54 23.74 13.36 -5.54
N VAL A 55 25.01 13.76 -5.67
CA VAL A 55 26.15 12.82 -5.65
C VAL A 55 26.25 12.09 -4.31
N ALA A 56 26.05 12.80 -3.20
CA ALA A 56 26.07 12.19 -1.86
C ALA A 56 24.93 11.18 -1.66
N LEU A 57 23.70 11.51 -2.07
CA LEU A 57 22.54 10.62 -2.00
C LEU A 57 22.72 9.37 -2.86
N ALA A 58 23.23 9.52 -4.08
CA ALA A 58 23.53 8.41 -4.99
C ALA A 58 24.60 7.48 -4.38
N ARG A 59 25.65 8.06 -3.78
CA ARG A 59 26.69 7.31 -3.09
C ARG A 59 26.12 6.49 -1.93
N LEU A 60 25.34 7.11 -1.06
CA LEU A 60 24.71 6.43 0.08
C LEU A 60 23.79 5.28 -0.38
N THR A 61 22.98 5.53 -1.41
CA THR A 61 22.09 4.53 -2.01
C THR A 61 22.87 3.33 -2.53
N ILE A 62 23.92 3.56 -3.35
CA ILE A 62 24.74 2.49 -3.91
C ILE A 62 25.45 1.70 -2.81
N GLN A 63 26.01 2.37 -1.81
CA GLN A 63 26.68 1.71 -0.68
C GLN A 63 25.71 0.81 0.10
N ALA A 64 24.49 1.28 0.36
CA ALA A 64 23.48 0.51 1.06
C ALA A 64 23.05 -0.75 0.27
N LEU A 65 22.89 -0.62 -1.05
CA LEU A 65 22.56 -1.74 -1.93
C LEU A 65 23.73 -2.75 -2.05
N LEU A 66 24.97 -2.27 -2.09
CA LEU A 66 26.16 -3.13 -2.09
C LEU A 66 26.26 -4.00 -0.83
N ILE A 67 25.81 -3.51 0.33
CA ILE A 67 25.74 -4.34 1.55
C ILE A 67 24.79 -5.53 1.33
N LEU A 68 23.69 -5.36 0.60
CA LEU A 68 22.78 -6.46 0.30
C LEU A 68 23.41 -7.47 -0.66
N VAL A 69 24.08 -6.98 -1.70
CA VAL A 69 24.80 -7.82 -2.68
C VAL A 69 25.90 -8.63 -1.99
N ALA A 70 26.69 -8.00 -1.13
CA ALA A 70 27.74 -8.68 -0.35
C ALA A 70 27.20 -9.77 0.59
N ARG A 71 25.94 -9.65 1.02
CA ARG A 71 25.22 -10.68 1.80
C ARG A 71 24.60 -11.78 0.92
N GLY A 72 24.85 -11.78 -0.39
CA GLY A 72 24.29 -12.72 -1.35
C GLY A 72 22.81 -12.53 -1.64
N MET A 73 22.25 -11.35 -1.34
CA MET A 73 20.85 -11.05 -1.62
C MET A 73 20.67 -10.48 -3.02
N VAL A 74 19.58 -10.88 -3.68
CA VAL A 74 19.20 -10.35 -5.00
C VAL A 74 18.52 -8.99 -4.81
N VAL A 75 19.12 -7.94 -5.38
CA VAL A 75 18.54 -6.60 -5.42
C VAL A 75 17.46 -6.53 -6.51
N ASN A 76 16.28 -6.07 -6.15
CA ASN A 76 15.15 -5.83 -7.05
C ASN A 76 14.91 -4.33 -7.21
N THR A 77 14.16 -3.94 -8.23
CA THR A 77 13.76 -2.55 -8.47
C THR A 77 13.09 -1.92 -7.25
N SER A 78 12.27 -2.66 -6.49
CA SER A 78 11.66 -2.14 -5.27
C SER A 78 12.67 -1.80 -4.17
N ASP A 79 13.78 -2.55 -4.10
CA ASP A 79 14.84 -2.32 -3.12
C ASP A 79 15.57 -1.01 -3.42
N VAL A 80 15.79 -0.72 -4.71
CA VAL A 80 16.37 0.54 -5.19
C VAL A 80 15.45 1.73 -4.87
N VAL A 81 14.16 1.62 -5.16
CA VAL A 81 13.17 2.67 -4.85
C VAL A 81 13.12 2.96 -3.35
N THR A 82 13.10 1.91 -2.51
CA THR A 82 13.16 2.08 -1.06
C THR A 82 14.46 2.76 -0.61
N ALA A 83 15.61 2.31 -1.13
CA ALA A 83 16.91 2.87 -0.76
C ALA A 83 17.00 4.36 -1.10
N LEU A 84 16.56 4.76 -2.30
CA LEU A 84 16.50 6.17 -2.72
C LEU A 84 15.64 6.99 -1.74
N SER A 85 14.41 6.56 -1.50
CA SER A 85 13.50 7.28 -0.60
C SER A 85 14.02 7.39 0.85
N MET A 86 14.75 6.37 1.31
CA MET A 86 15.39 6.38 2.63
C MET A 86 16.64 7.26 2.69
N ALA A 87 17.40 7.35 1.60
CA ALA A 87 18.53 8.28 1.49
C ALA A 87 18.04 9.74 1.55
N GLU A 88 17.02 10.09 0.76
CA GLU A 88 16.41 11.44 0.77
C GLU A 88 15.78 11.82 2.11
N SER A 89 15.38 10.82 2.90
CA SER A 89 14.77 11.04 4.23
C SER A 89 15.77 10.92 5.38
N ASP A 90 17.09 10.86 5.09
CA ASP A 90 18.18 10.72 6.06
C ASP A 90 18.01 9.51 7.02
N LYS A 91 17.57 8.38 6.46
CA LYS A 91 17.27 7.13 7.19
C LYS A 91 17.96 5.91 6.58
N ILE A 92 18.91 6.10 5.68
CA ILE A 92 19.57 5.02 4.95
C ILE A 92 20.25 4.00 5.85
N ASP A 93 20.74 4.42 7.02
CA ASP A 93 21.36 3.52 8.01
C ASP A 93 20.41 2.41 8.50
N GLN A 94 19.10 2.64 8.43
CA GLN A 94 18.08 1.66 8.82
C GLN A 94 17.67 0.74 7.66
N PHE A 95 18.16 0.97 6.45
CA PHE A 95 17.77 0.22 5.24
C PHE A 95 18.10 -1.27 5.39
N VAL A 96 19.33 -1.57 5.82
CA VAL A 96 19.81 -2.95 5.98
C VAL A 96 18.97 -3.73 7.00
N ALA A 97 18.44 -3.05 8.03
CA ALA A 97 17.58 -3.64 9.07
C ALA A 97 16.19 -4.08 8.56
N LEU A 98 15.79 -3.66 7.34
CA LEU A 98 14.58 -4.17 6.68
C LEU A 98 14.78 -5.60 6.14
N TYR A 99 16.03 -6.02 5.92
CA TYR A 99 16.37 -7.31 5.32
C TYR A 99 16.78 -8.38 6.34
N GLU A 100 16.89 -8.01 7.63
CA GLU A 100 17.30 -8.90 8.71
C GLU A 100 16.23 -9.94 9.06
N GLU A 101 14.95 -9.59 8.95
CA GLU A 101 13.84 -10.47 9.32
C GLU A 101 12.98 -10.83 8.10
N GLU A 102 12.80 -12.13 7.89
CA GLU A 102 11.82 -12.68 6.97
C GLU A 102 10.52 -13.01 7.73
N ILE A 103 9.38 -12.53 7.22
CA ILE A 103 8.08 -12.82 7.85
C ILE A 103 7.70 -14.28 7.58
N ILE A 104 7.67 -14.64 6.30
CA ILE A 104 7.38 -15.98 5.80
C ILE A 104 7.86 -16.09 4.33
N LYS A 105 7.91 -17.30 3.78
CA LYS A 105 8.00 -17.55 2.34
C LYS A 105 6.62 -17.67 1.72
N ASP A 106 6.49 -17.14 0.50
CA ASP A 106 5.30 -17.32 -0.31
C ASP A 106 5.22 -18.76 -0.88
N ASN A 107 4.17 -19.05 -1.66
CA ASN A 107 3.96 -20.39 -2.22
C ASN A 107 5.03 -20.81 -3.25
N TYR A 108 5.84 -19.88 -3.76
CA TYR A 108 6.96 -20.15 -4.67
C TYR A 108 8.31 -20.18 -3.95
N GLY A 109 8.31 -20.09 -2.61
CA GLY A 109 9.53 -20.06 -1.80
C GLY A 109 10.22 -18.70 -1.78
N LYS A 110 9.62 -17.65 -2.34
CA LYS A 110 10.17 -16.30 -2.30
C LYS A 110 9.92 -15.69 -0.91
N PRO A 111 10.95 -15.11 -0.27
CA PRO A 111 10.80 -14.51 1.04
C PRO A 111 9.93 -13.24 0.98
N ILE A 112 9.00 -13.11 1.92
CA ILE A 112 8.19 -11.92 2.15
C ILE A 112 8.82 -11.13 3.31
N ARG A 113 9.21 -9.89 3.01
CA ARG A 113 9.81 -8.93 3.95
C ARG A 113 9.06 -7.61 3.92
N VAL A 114 9.26 -6.81 4.97
CA VAL A 114 8.87 -5.40 4.96
C VAL A 114 9.78 -4.63 3.99
N LYS A 115 9.21 -3.64 3.32
CA LYS A 115 9.90 -2.83 2.31
C LYS A 115 10.11 -1.39 2.74
N THR A 116 9.49 -0.95 3.83
CA THR A 116 9.58 0.42 4.35
C THR A 116 9.64 0.40 5.87
N LEU A 117 10.10 1.50 6.46
CA LEU A 117 10.11 1.64 7.91
C LEU A 117 8.69 1.66 8.51
N GLY A 118 7.70 2.24 7.82
CA GLY A 118 6.30 2.19 8.26
C GLY A 118 5.75 0.76 8.27
N GLN A 119 6.11 -0.06 7.26
CA GLN A 119 5.77 -1.48 7.25
C GLN A 119 6.44 -2.26 8.40
N LYS A 120 7.70 -1.95 8.72
CA LYS A 120 8.40 -2.53 9.88
C LYS A 120 7.67 -2.18 11.18
N ALA A 121 7.37 -0.90 11.39
CA ALA A 121 6.62 -0.43 12.56
C ALA A 121 5.25 -1.12 12.69
N TYR A 122 4.55 -1.32 11.58
CA TYR A 122 3.28 -2.04 11.54
C TYR A 122 3.41 -3.51 11.96
N VAL A 123 4.34 -4.25 11.36
CA VAL A 123 4.60 -5.66 11.72
C VAL A 123 4.99 -5.78 13.18
N ASP A 124 5.86 -4.91 13.67
CA ASP A 124 6.33 -4.92 15.05
C ASP A 124 5.22 -4.56 16.04
N SER A 125 4.32 -3.64 15.68
CA SER A 125 3.14 -3.32 16.47
C SER A 125 2.20 -4.52 16.59
N VAL A 126 1.91 -5.22 15.50
CA VAL A 126 1.04 -6.41 15.49
C VAL A 126 1.57 -7.52 16.39
N LYS A 127 2.90 -7.67 16.47
CA LYS A 127 3.53 -8.63 17.39
C LYS A 127 3.25 -8.26 18.86
N ARG A 128 3.30 -6.98 19.21
CA ARG A 128 3.24 -6.48 20.60
C ARG A 128 1.83 -6.20 21.15
N HIS A 129 0.87 -5.93 20.28
CA HIS A 129 -0.47 -5.48 20.69
C HIS A 129 -1.57 -6.46 20.27
N ASP A 130 -2.72 -6.41 20.95
CA ASP A 130 -3.86 -7.28 20.67
C ASP A 130 -4.72 -6.72 19.54
N VAL A 131 -4.79 -5.38 19.45
CA VAL A 131 -5.47 -4.67 18.36
C VAL A 131 -4.50 -3.67 17.72
N VAL A 132 -4.40 -3.68 16.40
CA VAL A 132 -3.58 -2.70 15.66
C VAL A 132 -4.38 -2.07 14.55
N PHE A 133 -4.35 -0.74 14.51
CA PHE A 133 -4.92 0.05 13.43
C PHE A 133 -3.82 0.41 12.43
N GLY A 134 -3.95 -0.05 11.19
CA GLY A 134 -3.11 0.35 10.07
C GLY A 134 -3.81 1.41 9.23
N VAL A 135 -3.45 2.68 9.39
CA VAL A 135 -4.14 3.81 8.74
C VAL A 135 -3.22 4.45 7.72
N GLY A 136 -3.63 4.53 6.46
CA GLY A 136 -2.91 5.30 5.45
C GLY A 136 -3.22 4.86 4.01
N PRO A 137 -2.51 5.45 3.04
CA PRO A 137 -2.91 5.42 1.64
C PRO A 137 -2.93 4.01 1.02
N ALA A 138 -3.66 3.86 -0.08
CA ALA A 138 -3.60 2.65 -0.92
C ALA A 138 -2.19 2.43 -1.50
N GLY A 139 -1.75 1.18 -1.53
CA GLY A 139 -0.41 0.80 -2.02
C GLY A 139 0.70 0.79 -0.95
N THR A 140 0.38 1.06 0.32
CA THR A 140 1.30 0.95 1.47
C THR A 140 1.55 -0.48 1.94
N GLY A 141 0.78 -1.45 1.41
CA GLY A 141 0.93 -2.87 1.73
C GLY A 141 0.19 -3.33 2.99
N LYS A 142 -0.58 -2.46 3.66
CA LYS A 142 -1.30 -2.77 4.93
C LYS A 142 -2.13 -4.06 4.88
N THR A 143 -2.97 -4.24 3.85
CA THR A 143 -3.82 -5.45 3.70
C THR A 143 -2.97 -6.70 3.46
N PHE A 144 -2.00 -6.62 2.54
CA PHE A 144 -1.12 -7.74 2.22
C PHE A 144 -0.31 -8.20 3.44
N LEU A 145 0.26 -7.26 4.20
CA LEU A 145 1.01 -7.56 5.42
C LEU A 145 0.10 -8.12 6.51
N ALA A 146 -1.11 -7.59 6.69
CA ALA A 146 -2.07 -8.14 7.65
C ALA A 146 -2.37 -9.62 7.36
N VAL A 147 -2.70 -9.95 6.11
CA VAL A 147 -2.94 -11.33 5.67
C VAL A 147 -1.69 -12.19 5.88
N THR A 148 -0.51 -11.67 5.56
CA THR A 148 0.77 -12.37 5.77
C THR A 148 1.01 -12.70 7.23
N LEU A 149 0.77 -11.76 8.14
CA LEU A 149 0.92 -11.95 9.59
C LEU A 149 -0.12 -12.95 10.12
N ALA A 150 -1.36 -12.88 9.64
CA ALA A 150 -2.41 -13.84 10.01
C ALA A 150 -2.05 -15.27 9.61
N VAL A 151 -1.61 -15.46 8.35
CA VAL A 151 -1.16 -16.76 7.86
C VAL A 151 0.06 -17.27 8.62
N THR A 152 0.98 -16.38 8.97
CA THR A 152 2.16 -16.70 9.78
C THR A 152 1.76 -17.18 11.18
N ALA A 153 0.83 -16.46 11.84
CA ALA A 153 0.31 -16.83 13.15
C ALA A 153 -0.41 -18.19 13.10
N LEU A 154 -1.22 -18.43 12.07
CA LEU A 154 -1.91 -19.71 11.85
C LEU A 154 -0.91 -20.87 11.68
N LYS A 155 0.10 -20.70 10.80
CA LYS A 155 1.12 -21.74 10.56
C LYS A 155 1.98 -22.02 11.79
N ARG A 156 2.19 -21.02 12.66
CA ARG A 156 2.90 -21.17 13.95
C ARG A 156 2.02 -21.70 15.08
N GLY A 157 0.74 -21.98 14.82
CA GLY A 157 -0.21 -22.46 15.83
C GLY A 157 -0.55 -21.43 16.91
N GLN A 158 -0.26 -20.14 16.67
CA GLN A 158 -0.58 -19.05 17.60
C GLN A 158 -2.09 -18.73 17.61
N VAL A 159 -2.76 -19.00 16.50
CA VAL A 159 -4.22 -18.94 16.34
C VAL A 159 -4.68 -20.21 15.63
N LYS A 160 -5.96 -20.53 15.77
CA LYS A 160 -6.59 -21.70 15.12
C LYS A 160 -7.32 -21.35 13.84
N ARG A 161 -7.70 -20.08 13.67
CA ARG A 161 -8.47 -19.59 12.52
C ARG A 161 -8.11 -18.16 12.13
N ILE A 162 -8.35 -17.81 10.87
CA ILE A 162 -8.24 -16.46 10.32
C ILE A 162 -9.63 -16.02 9.90
N ILE A 163 -10.03 -14.79 10.26
CA ILE A 163 -11.29 -14.20 9.85
C ILE A 163 -11.00 -12.88 9.16
N LEU A 164 -11.37 -12.78 7.89
CA LEU A 164 -11.18 -11.61 7.05
C LEU A 164 -12.55 -11.00 6.77
N THR A 165 -12.68 -9.72 7.05
CA THR A 165 -13.95 -9.03 6.88
C THR A 165 -13.78 -7.64 6.30
N ARG A 166 -14.80 -7.21 5.55
CA ARG A 166 -14.88 -5.90 4.90
C ARG A 166 -16.31 -5.36 5.11
N PRO A 167 -16.51 -4.06 5.36
CA PRO A 167 -17.84 -3.49 5.36
C PRO A 167 -18.43 -3.56 3.95
N ALA A 168 -19.74 -3.81 3.85
CA ALA A 168 -20.44 -3.65 2.59
C ALA A 168 -20.63 -2.15 2.35
N VAL A 169 -20.19 -1.67 1.18
CA VAL A 169 -20.29 -0.27 0.78
C VAL A 169 -20.72 -0.25 -0.67
N GLU A 170 -21.75 0.54 -0.97
CA GLU A 170 -22.22 0.76 -2.33
C GLU A 170 -21.30 1.80 -2.98
N ALA A 171 -20.14 1.36 -3.47
CA ALA A 171 -19.22 2.22 -4.20
C ALA A 171 -19.74 2.40 -5.64
N GLY A 172 -20.62 3.38 -5.85
CA GLY A 172 -21.04 3.84 -7.18
C GLY A 172 -22.10 2.98 -7.89
N GLU A 173 -22.24 1.70 -7.55
CA GLU A 173 -23.35 0.83 -7.99
C GLU A 173 -24.06 0.26 -6.77
N SER A 174 -25.39 0.36 -6.70
CA SER A 174 -26.13 -0.28 -5.60
C SER A 174 -25.89 -1.79 -5.64
N LEU A 175 -25.62 -2.40 -4.47
CA LEU A 175 -25.41 -3.85 -4.34
C LEU A 175 -26.60 -4.67 -4.92
N GLY A 176 -27.74 -4.01 -5.10
CA GLY A 176 -28.95 -4.53 -5.74
C GLY A 176 -28.83 -4.88 -7.22
N PHE A 177 -27.82 -4.42 -7.97
CA PHE A 177 -27.73 -4.62 -9.43
C PHE A 177 -26.94 -5.84 -9.90
N LEU A 178 -26.10 -6.42 -9.05
CA LEU A 178 -25.39 -7.65 -9.41
C LEU A 178 -26.38 -8.84 -9.37
N PRO A 179 -26.47 -9.71 -10.39
CA PRO A 179 -27.22 -10.96 -10.28
C PRO A 179 -26.47 -11.94 -9.38
N GLY A 180 -27.18 -12.76 -8.59
CA GLY A 180 -26.57 -13.79 -7.74
C GLY A 180 -26.93 -13.71 -6.25
N ASP A 181 -26.41 -14.67 -5.48
CA ASP A 181 -26.57 -14.69 -4.01
C ASP A 181 -25.74 -13.58 -3.33
N LEU A 182 -25.96 -13.32 -2.03
CA LEU A 182 -25.26 -12.26 -1.31
C LEU A 182 -23.72 -12.45 -1.32
N LYS A 183 -23.23 -13.69 -1.46
CA LYS A 183 -21.81 -14.02 -1.48
C LYS A 183 -21.20 -13.64 -2.84
N GLU A 184 -21.85 -14.01 -3.93
CA GLU A 184 -21.45 -13.67 -5.31
C GLU A 184 -21.39 -12.16 -5.54
N LYS A 185 -22.26 -11.39 -4.85
CA LYS A 185 -22.29 -9.92 -4.91
C LYS A 185 -21.13 -9.23 -4.20
N VAL A 186 -20.60 -9.84 -3.14
CA VAL A 186 -19.57 -9.24 -2.28
C VAL A 186 -18.17 -9.72 -2.68
N ASP A 187 -18.09 -10.86 -3.38
CA ASP A 187 -16.84 -11.50 -3.83
C ASP A 187 -15.88 -10.57 -4.61
N PRO A 188 -16.35 -9.66 -5.52
CA PRO A 188 -15.45 -8.72 -6.19
C PRO A 188 -14.67 -7.81 -5.23
N TYR A 189 -15.31 -7.36 -4.14
CA TYR A 189 -14.68 -6.49 -3.13
C TYR A 189 -13.69 -7.23 -2.23
N LEU A 190 -13.78 -8.56 -2.20
CA LEU A 190 -12.90 -9.42 -1.42
C LEU A 190 -11.71 -9.93 -2.25
N ARG A 191 -11.67 -9.63 -3.55
CA ARG A 191 -10.63 -10.11 -4.47
C ARG A 191 -9.20 -9.81 -4.02
N PRO A 192 -8.85 -8.59 -3.54
CA PRO A 192 -7.49 -8.32 -3.08
C PRO A 192 -7.04 -9.24 -1.93
N VAL A 193 -7.98 -9.67 -1.08
CA VAL A 193 -7.72 -10.60 0.02
C VAL A 193 -7.45 -12.01 -0.50
N TYR A 194 -8.25 -12.48 -1.47
CA TYR A 194 -8.01 -13.77 -2.14
C TYR A 194 -6.64 -13.80 -2.81
N ASP A 195 -6.28 -12.74 -3.55
CA ASP A 195 -5.01 -12.68 -4.26
C ASP A 195 -3.81 -12.73 -3.28
N ALA A 196 -3.91 -12.05 -2.13
CA ALA A 196 -2.90 -12.13 -1.07
C ALA A 196 -2.78 -13.55 -0.50
N LEU A 197 -3.90 -14.22 -0.20
CA LEU A 197 -3.89 -15.60 0.28
C LEU A 197 -3.29 -16.56 -0.75
N TYR A 198 -3.68 -16.43 -2.03
CA TYR A 198 -3.15 -17.26 -3.10
C TYR A 198 -1.66 -17.08 -3.32
N GLN A 199 -1.14 -15.87 -3.18
CA GLN A 199 0.30 -15.64 -3.24
C GLN A 199 1.04 -16.39 -2.12
N ILE A 200 0.51 -16.35 -0.90
CA ILE A 200 1.21 -16.85 0.30
C ILE A 200 1.05 -18.37 0.48
N LEU A 201 -0.15 -18.89 0.23
CA LEU A 201 -0.52 -20.29 0.48
C LEU A 201 -0.66 -21.12 -0.79
N GLY A 202 -0.85 -20.48 -1.94
CA GLY A 202 -1.28 -21.14 -3.16
C GLY A 202 -2.80 -21.32 -3.21
N LYS A 203 -3.35 -21.44 -4.42
CA LYS A 203 -4.79 -21.53 -4.66
C LYS A 203 -5.42 -22.74 -3.99
N GLU A 204 -4.86 -23.93 -4.21
CA GLU A 204 -5.40 -25.19 -3.70
C GLU A 204 -5.46 -25.22 -2.16
N GLN A 205 -4.37 -24.82 -1.49
CA GLN A 205 -4.32 -24.80 -0.03
C GLN A 205 -5.29 -23.75 0.54
N THR A 206 -5.39 -22.59 -0.10
CA THR A 206 -6.34 -21.56 0.32
C THR A 206 -7.77 -22.09 0.25
N THR A 207 -8.17 -22.69 -0.88
CA THR A 207 -9.49 -23.32 -1.04
C THR A 207 -9.75 -24.36 0.04
N ARG A 208 -8.81 -25.26 0.28
CA ARG A 208 -8.93 -26.31 1.32
C ARG A 208 -9.12 -25.74 2.72
N LEU A 209 -8.42 -24.65 3.06
CA LEU A 209 -8.53 -24.01 4.37
C LEU A 209 -9.85 -23.24 4.54
N MET A 210 -10.39 -22.69 3.45
CA MET A 210 -11.70 -22.06 3.45
C MET A 210 -12.84 -23.09 3.59
N GLU A 211 -12.77 -24.21 2.88
CA GLU A 211 -13.75 -25.30 2.99
C GLU A 211 -13.82 -25.90 4.41
N ARG A 212 -12.70 -25.85 5.13
CA ARG A 212 -12.61 -26.30 6.54
C ARG A 212 -12.93 -25.19 7.54
N GLU A 213 -13.32 -24.01 7.07
CA GLU A 213 -13.61 -22.82 7.89
C GLU A 213 -12.42 -22.39 8.79
N VAL A 214 -11.20 -22.81 8.44
CA VAL A 214 -9.97 -22.34 9.09
C VAL A 214 -9.66 -20.91 8.65
N ILE A 215 -9.94 -20.59 7.39
CA ILE A 215 -9.93 -19.23 6.86
C ILE A 215 -11.36 -18.87 6.48
N GLU A 216 -11.92 -17.87 7.14
CA GLU A 216 -13.25 -17.35 6.84
C GLU A 216 -13.13 -15.97 6.20
N ILE A 217 -13.79 -15.76 5.07
CA ILE A 217 -13.91 -14.45 4.43
C ILE A 217 -15.39 -14.10 4.38
N ALA A 218 -15.81 -13.07 5.12
CA ALA A 218 -17.22 -12.75 5.29
C ALA A 218 -17.48 -11.24 5.44
N PRO A 219 -18.66 -10.75 5.04
CA PRO A 219 -19.05 -9.35 5.27
C PRO A 219 -19.09 -9.00 6.77
N LEU A 220 -18.85 -7.72 7.10
CA LEU A 220 -18.80 -7.26 8.50
C LEU A 220 -20.05 -7.59 9.32
N ALA A 221 -21.22 -7.66 8.68
CA ALA A 221 -22.48 -8.01 9.33
C ALA A 221 -22.46 -9.39 10.01
N TYR A 222 -21.66 -10.33 9.49
CA TYR A 222 -21.55 -11.70 10.01
C TYR A 222 -20.79 -11.76 11.34
N MET A 223 -20.13 -10.68 11.75
CA MET A 223 -19.43 -10.60 13.03
C MET A 223 -20.38 -10.38 14.22
N ARG A 224 -21.63 -9.98 13.95
CA ARG A 224 -22.62 -9.66 15.00
C ARG A 224 -22.91 -10.89 15.87
N GLY A 225 -22.85 -10.69 17.19
CA GLY A 225 -23.18 -11.74 18.16
C GLY A 225 -22.11 -12.82 18.33
N ARG A 226 -20.96 -12.71 17.67
CA ARG A 226 -19.85 -13.68 17.79
C ARG A 226 -18.87 -13.28 18.89
N THR A 227 -18.21 -14.26 19.49
CA THR A 227 -16.95 -14.06 20.21
C THR A 227 -15.86 -14.76 19.40
N LEU A 228 -14.81 -14.01 19.07
CA LEU A 228 -13.77 -14.47 18.17
C LEU A 228 -12.56 -14.93 18.98
N ASP A 229 -12.68 -16.08 19.63
CA ASP A 229 -11.57 -16.75 20.35
C ASP A 229 -10.62 -17.49 19.40
N ASP A 230 -9.36 -17.63 19.82
CA ASP A 230 -8.25 -18.29 19.12
C ASP A 230 -8.14 -17.88 17.62
N ALA A 231 -8.39 -16.61 17.32
CA ALA A 231 -8.56 -16.10 15.96
C ALA A 231 -7.63 -14.93 15.63
N PHE A 232 -7.15 -14.90 14.39
CA PHE A 232 -6.57 -13.69 13.80
C PHE A 232 -7.62 -13.01 12.92
N VAL A 233 -8.10 -11.85 13.35
CA VAL A 233 -9.23 -11.14 12.73
C VAL A 233 -8.73 -9.90 12.01
N ILE A 234 -9.13 -9.70 10.77
CA ILE A 234 -8.75 -8.53 9.97
C ILE A 234 -10.02 -7.88 9.45
N LEU A 235 -10.23 -6.61 9.81
CA LEU A 235 -11.20 -5.72 9.18
C LEU A 235 -10.45 -4.83 8.19
N ASP A 236 -10.68 -5.04 6.90
CA ASP A 236 -10.14 -4.18 5.85
C ASP A 236 -11.15 -3.10 5.43
N GLU A 237 -10.64 -2.00 4.90
CA GLU A 237 -11.41 -0.86 4.39
C GLU A 237 -12.31 -0.24 5.49
N ALA A 238 -11.74 -0.19 6.69
CA ALA A 238 -12.41 0.20 7.92
C ALA A 238 -12.90 1.66 7.90
N GLN A 239 -12.38 2.51 7.01
CA GLN A 239 -12.87 3.88 6.83
C GLN A 239 -14.35 3.91 6.46
N ASN A 240 -14.84 2.83 5.85
CA ASN A 240 -16.23 2.67 5.44
C ASN A 240 -17.11 1.97 6.49
N THR A 241 -16.65 1.93 7.75
CA THR A 241 -17.49 1.52 8.88
C THR A 241 -18.14 2.73 9.53
N THR A 242 -19.36 2.57 10.03
CA THR A 242 -19.96 3.50 10.98
C THR A 242 -19.37 3.31 12.38
N ILE A 243 -19.53 4.31 13.25
CA ILE A 243 -19.16 4.22 14.69
C ILE A 243 -19.76 2.97 15.34
N MET A 244 -21.04 2.68 15.06
CA MET A 244 -21.73 1.52 15.63
C MET A 244 -21.13 0.20 15.13
N GLN A 245 -20.80 0.10 13.84
CA GLN A 245 -20.16 -1.10 13.28
C GLN A 245 -18.75 -1.31 13.82
N MET A 246 -17.95 -0.24 13.94
CA MET A 246 -16.62 -0.32 14.54
C MET A 246 -16.68 -0.80 15.99
N LYS A 247 -17.57 -0.20 16.81
CA LYS A 247 -17.78 -0.64 18.19
C LYS A 247 -18.28 -2.10 18.25
N MET A 248 -19.21 -2.47 17.38
CA MET A 248 -19.70 -3.84 17.29
C MET A 248 -18.55 -4.81 17.02
N PHE A 249 -17.70 -4.51 16.05
CA PHE A 249 -16.57 -5.34 15.63
C PHE A 249 -15.48 -5.46 16.71
N LEU A 250 -15.01 -4.34 17.26
CA LEU A 250 -13.94 -4.34 18.27
C LEU A 250 -14.34 -5.11 19.53
N THR A 251 -15.63 -5.10 19.90
CA THR A 251 -16.14 -5.86 21.05
C THR A 251 -16.33 -7.36 20.77
N ARG A 252 -15.97 -7.86 19.59
CA ARG A 252 -15.98 -9.31 19.29
C ARG A 252 -14.65 -9.99 19.62
N LEU A 253 -13.60 -9.23 19.96
CA LEU A 253 -12.28 -9.78 20.31
C LEU A 253 -12.42 -10.78 21.48
N GLY A 254 -12.06 -12.04 21.23
CA GLY A 254 -12.02 -13.10 22.23
C GLY A 254 -10.62 -13.32 22.81
N PHE A 255 -10.48 -14.35 23.64
CA PHE A 255 -9.19 -14.75 24.20
C PHE A 255 -8.28 -15.37 23.14
N ASN A 256 -6.96 -15.23 23.33
CA ASN A 256 -5.92 -15.72 22.43
C ASN A 256 -6.10 -15.27 20.97
N SER A 257 -6.63 -14.06 20.78
CA SER A 257 -6.93 -13.51 19.48
C SER A 257 -6.18 -12.22 19.24
N LYS A 258 -5.97 -11.92 17.96
CA LYS A 258 -5.43 -10.64 17.49
C LYS A 258 -6.39 -10.03 16.49
N MET A 259 -6.46 -8.70 16.49
CA MET A 259 -7.31 -7.96 15.57
C MET A 259 -6.50 -6.87 14.85
N ILE A 260 -6.65 -6.82 13.54
CA ILE A 260 -6.12 -5.74 12.71
C ILE A 260 -7.29 -4.98 12.11
N VAL A 261 -7.21 -3.65 12.15
CA VAL A 261 -8.17 -2.75 11.51
C VAL A 261 -7.41 -1.87 10.51
N ASN A 262 -7.57 -2.15 9.23
CA ASN A 262 -6.91 -1.40 8.16
C ASN A 262 -7.88 -0.46 7.47
N GLY A 263 -7.42 0.75 7.13
CA GLY A 263 -8.21 1.68 6.36
C GLY A 263 -7.44 2.89 5.86
N ASP A 264 -8.11 3.71 5.07
CA ASP A 264 -7.58 4.96 4.51
C ASP A 264 -8.58 6.08 4.77
N THR A 265 -8.25 7.03 5.64
CA THR A 265 -9.15 8.13 5.99
C THR A 265 -9.44 9.09 4.84
N SER A 266 -8.69 9.02 3.74
CA SER A 266 -8.94 9.82 2.53
C SER A 266 -9.97 9.21 1.58
N GLN A 267 -10.32 7.93 1.76
CA GLN A 267 -11.21 7.15 0.86
C GLN A 267 -12.53 6.75 1.55
N ILE A 268 -13.22 7.72 2.15
CA ILE A 268 -14.48 7.49 2.85
C ILE A 268 -15.64 7.52 1.86
N ASP A 269 -16.25 6.35 1.65
CA ASP A 269 -17.40 6.14 0.77
C ASP A 269 -18.74 6.11 1.53
N LEU A 270 -18.75 6.58 2.79
CA LEU A 270 -19.95 6.63 3.61
C LEU A 270 -20.93 7.71 3.11
N PRO A 271 -22.26 7.54 3.29
CA PRO A 271 -23.24 8.56 2.98
C PRO A 271 -22.93 9.90 3.65
N ARG A 272 -23.30 10.99 2.98
CA ARG A 272 -23.15 12.35 3.53
C ARG A 272 -23.79 12.42 4.93
N ASN A 273 -23.06 12.97 5.90
CA ASN A 273 -23.40 13.09 7.33
C ASN A 273 -23.19 11.84 8.21
N VAL A 274 -22.70 10.73 7.68
CA VAL A 274 -22.32 9.57 8.49
C VAL A 274 -20.85 9.67 8.88
N LYS A 275 -20.57 9.71 10.19
CA LYS A 275 -19.18 9.73 10.70
C LYS A 275 -18.52 8.35 10.57
N SER A 276 -17.29 8.34 10.05
CA SER A 276 -16.47 7.13 9.99
C SER A 276 -16.12 6.62 11.38
N GLY A 277 -16.34 5.32 11.59
CA GLY A 277 -15.96 4.59 12.78
C GLY A 277 -14.45 4.47 12.94
N LEU A 278 -13.69 4.44 11.84
CA LEU A 278 -12.22 4.45 11.90
C LEU A 278 -11.72 5.74 12.54
N ILE A 279 -12.16 6.90 12.03
CA ILE A 279 -11.75 8.21 12.57
C ILE A 279 -12.15 8.31 14.06
N ASP A 280 -13.38 7.95 14.40
CA ASP A 280 -13.86 7.98 15.79
C ASP A 280 -13.03 7.08 16.72
N ALA A 281 -12.69 5.87 16.29
CA ALA A 281 -11.87 4.93 17.05
C ALA A 281 -10.44 5.46 17.26
N THR A 282 -9.81 6.03 16.22
CA THR A 282 -8.46 6.61 16.34
C THR A 282 -8.38 7.77 17.33
N GLN A 283 -9.49 8.44 17.64
CA GLN A 283 -9.53 9.51 18.64
C GLN A 283 -9.82 8.97 20.03
N LYS A 284 -10.74 8.01 20.16
CA LYS A 284 -11.24 7.54 21.47
C LYS A 284 -10.38 6.49 22.14
N LEU A 285 -9.66 5.68 21.36
CA LEU A 285 -9.01 4.47 21.87
C LEU A 285 -7.49 4.65 22.12
N GLN A 286 -6.96 5.85 21.96
CA GLN A 286 -5.52 6.15 22.08
C GLN A 286 -4.93 5.82 23.46
N SER A 287 -5.74 5.85 24.52
CA SER A 287 -5.29 5.60 25.90
C SER A 287 -5.25 4.11 26.26
N ILE A 288 -5.73 3.21 25.40
CA ILE A 288 -5.81 1.78 25.68
C ILE A 288 -4.49 1.11 25.29
N LYS A 289 -3.72 0.64 26.30
CA LYS A 289 -2.38 0.06 26.11
C LYS A 289 -2.29 -1.10 25.12
N GLN A 290 -3.36 -1.89 24.98
CA GLN A 290 -3.39 -3.06 24.09
C GLN A 290 -3.74 -2.71 22.64
N ILE A 291 -4.01 -1.43 22.36
CA ILE A 291 -4.38 -0.91 21.05
C ILE A 291 -3.30 0.04 20.59
N ASP A 292 -2.79 -0.17 19.38
CA ASP A 292 -1.79 0.71 18.78
C ASP A 292 -2.24 1.20 17.40
N PHE A 293 -1.72 2.35 17.01
CA PHE A 293 -2.08 3.06 15.79
C PHE A 293 -0.82 3.31 14.96
N VAL A 294 -0.76 2.67 13.80
CA VAL A 294 0.35 2.83 12.86
C VAL A 294 -0.14 3.60 11.64
N TYR A 295 0.43 4.77 11.47
CA TYR A 295 0.11 5.69 10.38
C TYR A 295 1.12 5.54 9.25
N PHE A 296 0.65 5.06 8.11
CA PHE A 296 1.41 5.03 6.87
C PHE A 296 1.29 6.36 6.14
N SER A 297 2.35 6.71 5.42
CA SER A 297 2.43 7.92 4.61
C SER A 297 2.56 7.60 3.11
N ALA A 298 2.57 8.62 2.26
CA ALA A 298 2.88 8.47 0.84
C ALA A 298 4.29 7.86 0.63
N LYS A 299 5.24 8.09 1.55
CA LYS A 299 6.58 7.50 1.51
C LYS A 299 6.59 5.98 1.71
N ASP A 300 5.52 5.42 2.27
CA ASP A 300 5.38 3.98 2.45
C ASP A 300 4.78 3.26 1.22
N VAL A 301 4.42 4.02 0.19
CA VAL A 301 3.83 3.50 -1.04
C VAL A 301 4.92 2.97 -1.96
N VAL A 302 5.03 1.65 -2.03
CA VAL A 302 6.00 0.99 -2.94
C VAL A 302 5.27 0.56 -4.19
N ARG A 303 5.29 1.42 -5.21
CA ARG A 303 4.73 1.17 -6.54
C ARG A 303 5.82 1.02 -7.59
N HIS A 304 5.43 0.49 -8.73
CA HIS A 304 6.31 0.47 -9.90
C HIS A 304 6.62 1.92 -10.34
N PRO A 305 7.86 2.27 -10.70
CA PRO A 305 8.24 3.65 -11.10
C PRO A 305 7.30 4.25 -12.15
N VAL A 306 6.99 3.49 -13.21
CA VAL A 306 6.00 3.89 -14.24
C VAL A 306 4.65 4.33 -13.68
N VAL A 307 4.17 3.76 -12.57
CA VAL A 307 2.90 4.19 -11.96
C VAL A 307 3.03 5.59 -11.37
N ALA A 308 4.19 5.93 -10.80
CA ALA A 308 4.47 7.29 -10.34
C ALA A 308 4.50 8.28 -11.52
N ASP A 309 5.13 7.90 -12.64
CA ASP A 309 5.16 8.72 -13.86
C ASP A 309 3.76 8.96 -14.44
N ILE A 310 2.92 7.92 -14.45
CA ILE A 310 1.52 8.03 -14.85
C ILE A 310 0.80 9.01 -13.92
N ILE A 311 0.90 8.87 -12.60
CA ILE A 311 0.25 9.78 -11.64
C ILE A 311 0.68 11.22 -11.92
N LYS A 312 1.98 11.47 -12.06
CA LYS A 312 2.54 12.79 -12.35
C LYS A 312 2.00 13.38 -13.66
N ALA A 313 1.89 12.57 -14.72
CA ALA A 313 1.34 13.02 -16.01
C ALA A 313 -0.14 13.45 -15.90
N TYR A 314 -0.94 12.76 -15.08
CA TYR A 314 -2.33 13.14 -14.84
C TYR A 314 -2.45 14.38 -13.93
N GLU A 315 -1.57 14.54 -12.94
CA GLU A 315 -1.55 15.73 -12.06
C GLU A 315 -1.30 17.02 -12.86
N ILE A 316 -0.34 17.02 -13.78
CA ILE A 316 0.00 18.17 -14.64
C ILE A 316 -1.24 18.65 -15.44
N SER A 317 -1.98 17.74 -16.04
CA SER A 317 -3.20 18.09 -16.80
C SER A 317 -4.32 18.68 -15.92
N SER A 318 -4.38 18.27 -14.65
CA SER A 318 -5.38 18.77 -13.70
C SER A 318 -5.07 20.18 -13.18
N GLU A 319 -3.79 20.56 -13.13
CA GLU A 319 -3.33 21.92 -12.76
C GLU A 319 -3.53 22.90 -13.91
N GLU A 320 -3.18 22.53 -15.15
CA GLU A 320 -3.44 23.34 -16.35
C GLU A 320 -4.95 23.63 -16.56
N THR A 321 -5.82 22.72 -16.10
CA THR A 321 -7.28 22.92 -16.16
C THR A 321 -7.78 23.85 -15.04
N LYS A 322 -7.08 23.96 -13.90
CA LYS A 322 -7.43 24.90 -12.82
C LYS A 322 -7.05 26.34 -13.15
N ASP A 323 -5.94 26.56 -13.86
CA ASP A 323 -5.52 27.89 -14.30
C ASP A 323 -6.45 28.50 -15.38
N LEU A 324 -7.24 27.66 -16.06
CA LEU A 324 -8.28 28.10 -17.01
C LEU A 324 -9.63 28.40 -16.36
N ALA A 325 -9.80 28.17 -15.04
CA ALA A 325 -11.09 28.28 -14.34
C ALA A 325 -11.22 29.50 -13.40
N GLU A 326 -10.23 30.39 -13.30
CA GLU A 326 -10.38 31.66 -12.59
C GLU A 326 -10.50 32.87 -13.55
N PRO A 327 -11.71 33.34 -13.90
CA PRO A 327 -11.89 34.71 -14.33
C PRO A 327 -11.95 35.61 -13.09
N LYS A 328 -11.02 36.57 -13.02
CA LYS A 328 -11.04 37.69 -12.08
C LYS A 328 -12.42 38.34 -12.05
N ALA A 329 -13.09 38.30 -10.90
CA ALA A 329 -14.27 39.09 -10.66
C ALA A 329 -13.87 40.58 -10.59
N ASN A 330 -14.10 41.31 -11.68
CA ASN A 330 -14.25 42.76 -11.66
C ASN A 330 -15.67 43.08 -12.14
N ASN A 331 -16.43 43.74 -11.27
CA ASN A 331 -17.76 44.26 -11.54
C ASN A 331 -17.78 45.16 -12.78
N SER A 332 -18.72 44.89 -13.68
CA SER A 332 -19.51 45.94 -14.34
C SER A 332 -20.82 45.30 -14.82
N ASP A 333 -21.92 45.90 -14.39
CA ASP A 333 -23.27 45.66 -14.89
C ASP A 333 -23.30 45.69 -16.43
N ASP A 334 -23.91 44.69 -17.06
CA ASP A 334 -24.92 44.94 -18.10
C ASP A 334 -25.69 43.67 -18.51
N ASP A 335 -26.94 43.94 -18.86
CA ASP A 335 -28.01 43.05 -19.29
C ASP A 335 -27.68 42.19 -20.53
N HIS A 336 -28.09 40.92 -20.52
CA HIS A 336 -28.84 40.22 -21.59
C HIS A 336 -28.52 38.72 -21.80
N GLN A 337 -29.63 37.95 -21.79
CA GLN A 337 -29.94 36.74 -22.54
C GLN A 337 -29.22 35.41 -22.23
N SER A 338 -30.03 34.51 -21.67
CA SER A 338 -29.83 33.07 -21.49
C SER A 338 -29.53 32.33 -22.79
N GLY A 339 -28.30 31.79 -22.90
CA GLY A 339 -27.91 30.79 -23.89
C GLY A 339 -27.75 29.42 -23.25
N LEU A 340 -28.83 28.63 -23.23
CA LEU A 340 -28.79 27.20 -22.90
C LEU A 340 -27.99 26.46 -23.99
N THR A 341 -26.83 25.90 -23.65
CA THR A 341 -26.14 24.92 -24.49
C THR A 341 -26.65 23.52 -24.14
N GLN A 342 -27.52 22.99 -25.01
CA GLN A 342 -27.94 21.59 -25.01
C GLN A 342 -26.83 20.72 -25.59
N TYR A 343 -26.46 19.65 -24.88
CA TYR A 343 -25.61 18.59 -25.43
C TYR A 343 -26.45 17.64 -26.30
N PRO A 344 -25.97 17.22 -27.48
CA PRO A 344 -26.70 16.31 -28.34
C PRO A 344 -26.71 14.87 -27.78
N VAL A 345 -27.91 14.32 -27.60
CA VAL A 345 -28.13 12.90 -27.30
C VAL A 345 -27.99 12.12 -28.60
N ILE A 346 -26.98 11.25 -28.69
CA ILE A 346 -26.76 10.34 -29.82
C ILE A 346 -27.63 9.09 -29.60
N GLY A 347 -28.59 8.86 -30.50
CA GLY A 347 -29.28 7.56 -30.62
C GLY A 347 -30.81 7.59 -30.61
N GLN A 348 -31.44 8.18 -31.63
CA GLN A 348 -32.77 7.76 -32.06
C GLN A 348 -32.77 7.52 -33.57
N ASN A 349 -33.13 6.29 -33.94
CA ASN A 349 -33.29 5.83 -35.32
C ASN A 349 -34.41 6.60 -36.03
N PRO A 350 -34.22 7.04 -37.29
CA PRO A 350 -35.31 7.50 -38.14
C PRO A 350 -35.87 6.33 -38.94
N ASN A 351 -37.17 6.06 -38.79
CA ASN A 351 -38.13 5.48 -39.74
C ASN A 351 -39.38 5.09 -38.91
N ASP A 352 -40.38 5.97 -38.78
CA ASP A 352 -41.47 6.27 -39.74
C ASP A 352 -42.74 5.47 -39.39
N ASN A 353 -43.83 6.23 -39.17
CA ASN A 353 -45.25 5.92 -39.26
C ASN A 353 -45.82 4.60 -38.71
#